data_AF-A0A3M1D2P3-F1
#
_entry.id   AF-A0A3M1D2P3-F1
#
_cell.length_a   1.000
_cell.length_b   1.000
_cell.length_c   1.000
_cell.angle_alpha   90.00
_cell.angle_beta   90.00
_cell.angle_gamma   90.00
#
_symmetry.space_group_name_H-M   'P 1'
#
loop_
_entity.id
_entity.type
_entity.pdbx_description
1 polymer ?
#
loop_
_entity_poly.entity_id
_entity_poly.type
_entity_poly.pdbx_seq_one_letter_code
_entity_poly.pdbx_strand_id
1 'polypeptide(L)' 'MFDRAEKAYCLALQALKDKDYRTALTHLTTAEPRFRQDKDFRLLLETTRLLVAVKQKLSGRDGVEELNVTEVFSDG' A
#
# COMPACT_ATOMS: atom_id res chain seq x y z
N MET A 1 3.41 -17.17 -18.14
CA MET A 1 3.20 -17.63 -16.74
C MET A 1 4.01 -16.68 -15.88
N PHE A 2 3.37 -15.90 -15.01
CA PHE A 2 4.08 -14.97 -14.14
C PHE A 2 4.94 -15.76 -13.14
N ASP A 3 6.15 -15.28 -12.89
CA ASP A 3 6.96 -15.79 -11.80
C ASP A 3 6.35 -15.39 -10.44
N ARG A 4 6.87 -15.96 -9.35
CA ARG A 4 6.33 -15.71 -8.00
C ARG A 4 6.38 -14.23 -7.61
N ALA A 5 7.41 -13.51 -8.02
CA ALA A 5 7.59 -12.10 -7.68
C ALA A 5 6.65 -11.20 -8.51
N GLU A 6 6.48 -11.50 -9.79
CA GLU A 6 5.52 -10.83 -10.67
C GLU A 6 4.08 -11.03 -10.16
N LYS A 7 3.72 -12.26 -9.77
CA LYS A 7 2.41 -12.54 -9.16
C LYS A 7 2.23 -11.77 -7.86
N ALA A 8 3.26 -11.72 -7.00
CA ALA A 8 3.22 -10.93 -5.78
C ALA A 8 3.03 -9.44 -6.09
N TYR A 9 3.71 -8.90 -7.11
CA TYR A 9 3.54 -7.51 -7.49
C TYR A 9 2.11 -7.22 -7.99
N CYS A 10 1.52 -8.09 -8.82
CA CYS A 10 0.12 -7.93 -9.25
C CYS A 10 -0.86 -7.94 -8.06
N LEU A 11 -0.67 -8.85 -7.10
CA LEU A 11 -1.51 -8.92 -5.89
C LEU A 11 -1.33 -7.69 -5.00
N ALA A 12 -0.12 -7.12 -4.93
CA ALA A 12 0.10 -5.86 -4.24
C ALA A 12 -0.68 -4.70 -4.89
N LEU A 13 -0.65 -4.59 -6.22
CA LEU A 13 -1.39 -3.55 -6.94
C LEU A 13 -2.90 -3.68 -6.75
N GLN A 14 -3.43 -4.90 -6.72
CA GLN A 14 -4.83 -5.16 -6.40
C GLN A 14 -5.17 -4.70 -4.97
N ALA A 15 -4.36 -5.09 -3.98
CA ALA A 15 -4.56 -4.68 -2.59
C ALA A 15 -4.48 -3.15 -2.40
N LEU A 16 -3.61 -2.46 -3.16
CA LEU A 16 -3.54 -1.00 -3.17
C LEU A 16 -4.83 -0.36 -3.72
N LYS A 17 -5.39 -0.92 -4.80
CA LYS A 17 -6.68 -0.49 -5.35
C LYS A 17 -7.80 -0.62 -4.32
N ASP A 18 -7.77 -1.68 -3.52
CA ASP A 18 -8.74 -1.95 -2.45
C ASP A 18 -8.41 -1.22 -1.13
N LYS A 19 -7.40 -0.33 -1.12
CA LYS A 19 -6.91 0.42 0.05
C LYS A 19 -6.48 -0.48 1.23
N ASP A 20 -6.18 -1.76 0.97
CA ASP A 20 -5.58 -2.68 1.94
C ASP A 20 -4.04 -2.57 1.92
N TYR A 21 -3.55 -1.51 2.54
CA TYR A 21 -2.12 -1.20 2.58
C TYR A 21 -1.28 -2.26 3.30
N ARG A 22 -1.86 -3.03 4.23
CA ARG A 22 -1.14 -4.06 4.98
C ARG A 22 -0.88 -5.29 4.10
N THR A 23 -1.91 -5.73 3.38
CA THR A 23 -1.78 -6.82 2.41
C THR A 23 -0.89 -6.40 1.24
N ALA A 24 -1.04 -5.16 0.75
CA ALA A 24 -0.16 -4.61 -0.28
C ALA A 24 1.31 -4.65 0.14
N LEU A 25 1.65 -4.20 1.35
CA LEU A 25 3.02 -4.21 1.85
C LEU A 25 3.61 -5.62 1.90
N THR A 26 2.83 -6.60 2.37
CA THR A 26 3.26 -8.00 2.46
C THR A 26 3.64 -8.56 1.08
N HIS A 27 2.84 -8.26 0.07
CA HIS A 27 3.09 -8.67 -1.30
C HIS A 27 4.27 -7.92 -1.94
N LEU A 28 4.40 -6.61 -1.71
CA LEU A 28 5.56 -5.84 -2.19
C LEU A 28 6.87 -6.34 -1.58
N THR A 29 6.93 -6.61 -0.27
CA THR A 29 8.13 -7.20 0.35
C THR A 29 8.49 -8.56 -0.26
N THR A 30 7.49 -9.35 -0.67
CA THR A 30 7.74 -10.62 -1.38
C THR A 30 8.32 -10.39 -2.78
N ALA A 31 7.90 -9.33 -3.47
CA ALA A 31 8.37 -8.98 -4.81
C ALA A 31 9.74 -8.23 -4.80
N GLU A 32 10.10 -7.62 -3.67
CA GLU A 32 11.26 -6.73 -3.52
C GLU A 32 12.59 -7.30 -4.06
N PRO A 33 12.98 -8.56 -3.80
CA PRO A 33 14.25 -9.09 -4.31
C PRO A 33 14.40 -8.99 -5.84
N ARG A 34 13.28 -9.09 -6.57
CA ARG A 34 13.24 -9.06 -8.04
C ARG A 34 13.26 -7.63 -8.60
N PHE A 35 12.62 -6.70 -7.91
CA PHE A 35 12.39 -5.33 -8.39
C PHE A 35 13.17 -4.26 -7.62
N ARG A 36 14.08 -4.63 -6.71
CA ARG A 36 14.85 -3.67 -5.88
C ARG A 36 15.61 -2.59 -6.65
N GLN A 37 15.97 -2.83 -7.91
CA GLN A 37 16.68 -1.84 -8.75
C GLN A 37 15.71 -0.91 -9.48
N ASP A 38 14.44 -1.30 -9.61
CA ASP A 38 13.40 -0.48 -10.20
C ASP A 38 13.07 0.69 -9.26
N LYS A 39 13.15 1.91 -9.79
CA LYS A 39 12.93 3.14 -9.02
C LYS A 39 11.45 3.29 -8.65
N ASP A 40 10.54 2.94 -9.56
CA ASP A 40 9.11 3.12 -9.38
C ASP A 40 8.59 2.09 -8.37
N PHE A 41 9.11 0.85 -8.45
CA PHE A 41 8.83 -0.17 -7.45
C PHE A 41 9.27 0.27 -6.05
N ARG A 42 10.48 0.83 -5.91
CA ARG A 42 10.98 1.31 -4.61
C ARG A 42 10.13 2.47 -4.07
N LEU A 43 9.76 3.42 -4.93
CA LEU A 43 8.88 4.51 -4.55
C LEU A 43 7.53 3.97 -4.05
N LEU A 44 6.96 3.00 -4.76
CA LEU A 44 5.71 2.36 -4.37
C LEU A 44 5.82 1.62 -3.03
N LEU A 45 6.92 0.88 -2.82
CA LEU A 45 7.19 0.17 -1.57
C LEU A 45 7.31 1.13 -0.37
N GLU A 46 8.12 2.19 -0.49
CA GLU A 46 8.29 3.16 0.59
C GLU A 46 7.00 3.94 0.85
N THR A 47 6.27 4.31 -0.20
CA THR A 47 4.96 4.96 -0.05
C THR A 47 3.97 4.05 0.68
N THR A 48 3.95 2.76 0.35
CA THR A 48 3.09 1.78 1.02
C THR A 48 3.48 1.59 2.48
N ARG A 49 4.79 1.56 2.81
CA ARG A 49 5.28 1.54 4.20
C ARG A 49 4.79 2.76 4.98
N LEU A 50 4.86 3.95 4.38
CA LEU A 50 4.36 5.18 5.00
C LEU A 50 2.85 5.12 5.26
N LEU A 51 2.06 4.66 4.28
CA LEU A 51 0.59 4.53 4.43
C LEU A 51 0.22 3.56 5.55
N VAL A 52 0.91 2.42 5.68
CA VAL A 52 0.70 1.49 6.79
C VAL A 52 1.02 2.16 8.13
N ALA A 53 2.14 2.87 8.24
CA ALA A 53 2.53 3.56 9.46
C ALA A 53 1.55 4.68 9.84
N VAL A 54 1.07 5.46 8.86
CA VAL A 54 0.05 6.49 9.06
C VAL A 54 -1.26 5.86 9.54
N LYS A 55 -1.72 4.79 8.88
CA LYS A 55 -2.93 4.05 9.29
C LYS A 55 -2.80 3.52 10.72
N GLN A 56 -1.64 2.97 11.10
CA GLN A 56 -1.38 2.52 12.47
C GLN A 56 -1.41 3.67 13.48
N LYS A 57 -0.83 4.83 13.16
CA LYS A 57 -0.86 6.01 14.03
C LYS A 57 -2.28 6.57 14.19
N LEU A 58 -3.08 6.52 13.12
CA LEU A 58 -4.47 6.96 13.13
C LEU A 58 -5.34 5.98 13.93
N SER A 59 -5.21 4.68 13.69
CA SER A 59 -5.94 3.64 14.44
C SER A 59 -5.51 3.52 15.90
N GLY A 60 -4.27 3.90 16.23
CA GLY A 60 -3.77 3.95 17.60
C GLY A 60 -4.12 5.24 18.34
N ARG A 61 -4.79 6.20 17.69
CA ARG A 61 -5.15 7.48 18.29
C ARG A 61 -6.50 7.51 18.98
N ASP A 62 -7.46 6.64 18.64
CA ASP A 62 -8.75 6.59 19.35
C ASP A 62 -9.36 5.18 19.36
N GLY A 63 -9.74 4.72 20.55
CA GLY A 63 -10.89 3.84 20.65
C GLY A 63 -12.10 4.58 20.12
N VAL A 64 -12.69 4.06 19.05
CA VAL A 64 -13.89 4.58 18.37
C VAL A 64 -13.70 5.94 17.70
N GLU A 65 -13.23 5.93 16.46
CA GLU A 65 -13.90 6.71 15.40
C GLU A 65 -13.46 6.18 14.03
N GLU A 66 -14.41 5.67 13.27
CA GLU A 66 -14.25 5.37 11.85
C GLU A 66 -13.85 6.65 11.12
N LEU A 67 -12.59 6.71 10.67
CA LEU A 67 -12.11 7.79 9.81
C LEU A 67 -12.82 7.73 8.46
N ASN A 68 -13.97 8.40 8.41
CA ASN A 68 -14.69 8.71 7.18
C ASN A 68 -13.94 9.84 6.48
N VAL A 69 -12.92 9.48 5.70
CA VAL A 69 -12.19 10.43 4.85
C VAL A 69 -13.06 10.73 3.64
N THR A 70 -13.87 11.78 3.73
CA THR A 70 -14.58 12.37 2.58
C THR A 70 -13.59 13.21 1.77
N GLU A 71 -13.33 12.79 0.52
CA GLU A 71 -12.68 13.63 -0.48
C GLU A 71 -13.54 14.88 -0.75
N VAL A 72 -13.00 16.05 -0.44
CA VAL A 72 -13.59 17.33 -0.85
C VAL A 72 -13.09 17.63 -2.26
N PHE A 73 -13.90 17.31 -3.26
CA PHE A 73 -13.73 17.86 -4.60
C PHE A 73 -14.21 19.32 -4.56
N SER A 74 -13.27 20.26 -4.53
CA SER A 74 -13.55 21.66 -4.84
C SER A 74 -13.55 21.81 -6.36
N ASP A 75 -14.70 21.56 -6.99
CA ASP A 75 -14.93 22.00 -8.36
C ASP A 75 -15.20 23.51 -8.35
N GLY A 76 -14.41 24.24 -9.13
CA GLY A 76 -14.64 25.63 -9.51
C GLY A 76 -15.34 25.72 -10.86
#